data_AF-A0A7S1H0U2-F1
#
_entry.id   AF-A0A7S1H0U2-F1
#
_cell.length_a   1.000
_cell.length_b   1.000
_cell.length_c   1.000
_cell.angle_alpha   90.00
_cell.angle_beta   90.00
_cell.angle_gamma   90.00
#
_symmetry.space_group_name_H-M   'P 1'
#
loop_
_entity.id
_entity.type
_entity.pdbx_description
1 polymer ?
#
loop_
_entity_poly.entity_id
_entity_poly.type
_entity_poly.pdbx_seq_one_letter_code
_entity_poly.pdbx_strand_id
1 'polypeptide(L)'
;TGTESDQFMMVYASNQPSQFDEAVMDRIDEMVKFGLPGPEERKKMVALYIEKYLLNPPGRWAKKVTTVDIGDAEIDKVVTETEGFSGRAISKLAIAWQAAAYGTEDAVLDRETFFNTVAIHRKSMEQKESWLNRAENRAESLTTDLNST
;
A
#
# COMPACT_ATOMS: atom_id res chain seq x y z
N THR A 1 -17.36 13.73 40.62
CA THR A 1 -17.60 12.43 39.97
C THR A 1 -17.83 12.71 38.50
N GLY A 2 -16.81 12.44 37.66
CA GLY A 2 -16.90 12.66 36.21
C GLY A 2 -17.46 11.40 35.57
N THR A 3 -18.68 11.48 35.06
CA THR A 3 -19.31 10.39 34.31
C THR A 3 -18.61 10.31 32.95
N GLU A 4 -18.23 9.10 32.51
CA GLU A 4 -17.82 8.85 31.13
C GLU A 4 -18.90 9.38 30.17
N SER A 5 -18.48 10.04 29.10
CA SER A 5 -19.36 10.69 28.13
C SER A 5 -19.28 9.95 26.80
N ASP A 6 -20.33 9.22 26.45
CA ASP A 6 -20.43 8.44 25.19
C ASP A 6 -20.62 9.30 23.92
N GLN A 7 -20.51 10.63 24.04
CA GLN A 7 -20.77 11.57 22.94
C GLN A 7 -19.57 11.82 22.03
N PHE A 8 -18.38 11.32 22.38
CA PHE A 8 -17.15 11.57 21.62
C PHE A 8 -16.25 10.33 21.59
N MET A 9 -15.77 9.97 20.40
CA MET A 9 -14.80 8.90 20.18
C MET A 9 -13.58 9.47 19.45
N MET A 10 -12.39 9.22 19.98
CA MET A 10 -11.12 9.67 19.42
C MET A 10 -10.35 8.48 18.86
N VAL A 11 -9.91 8.58 17.61
CA VAL A 11 -9.15 7.51 16.93
C VAL A 11 -7.77 8.03 16.58
N TYR A 12 -6.74 7.33 17.06
CA TYR A 12 -5.33 7.58 16.74
C TYR A 12 -4.80 6.52 15.77
N ALA A 13 -3.84 6.91 14.92
CA ALA A 13 -3.11 5.98 14.05
C ALA A 13 -1.62 6.32 14.06
N SER A 14 -0.77 5.35 14.41
CA SER A 14 0.70 5.50 14.42
C SER A 14 1.38 4.26 13.87
N ASN A 15 2.45 4.46 13.10
CA ASN A 15 3.34 3.37 12.68
C ASN A 15 4.36 2.99 13.77
N GLN A 16 4.50 3.81 14.81
CA GLN A 16 5.42 3.61 15.93
C GLN A 16 4.66 3.86 17.24
N PRO A 17 3.75 2.94 17.64
CA PRO A 17 2.97 3.12 18.86
C PRO A 17 3.86 3.22 20.10
N SER A 18 5.02 2.56 20.11
CA SER A 18 5.98 2.61 21.22
C SER A 18 6.57 4.00 21.50
N GLN A 19 6.38 4.98 20.61
CA GLN A 19 6.81 6.36 20.84
C GLN A 19 5.78 7.21 21.59
N PHE A 20 4.57 6.70 21.82
CA PHE A 20 3.63 7.40 22.70
C PHE A 20 4.13 7.39 24.13
N ASP A 21 4.01 8.53 24.80
CA ASP A 21 4.32 8.63 26.21
C ASP A 21 3.32 7.82 27.05
N GLU A 22 3.76 7.47 28.26
CA GLU A 22 3.02 6.64 29.19
C GLU A 22 1.63 7.22 29.53
N ALA A 23 1.50 8.55 29.61
CA ALA A 23 0.23 9.20 29.97
C ALA A 23 -0.79 9.15 28.82
N VAL A 24 -0.35 9.14 27.57
CA VAL A 24 -1.22 8.90 26.41
C VAL A 24 -1.65 7.44 26.34
N MET A 25 -0.73 6.51 26.57
CA MET A 25 -1.04 5.07 26.56
C MET A 25 -2.05 4.67 27.65
N ASP A 26 -1.96 5.26 28.84
CA ASP A 26 -2.91 5.05 29.94
C ASP A 26 -4.35 5.51 29.61
N ARG A 27 -4.54 6.30 28.55
CA ARG A 27 -5.83 6.84 28.10
C ARG A 27 -6.39 6.14 26.85
N ILE A 28 -5.74 5.08 26.38
CA ILE A 28 -6.18 4.31 25.21
C ILE A 28 -6.79 2.99 25.71
N ASP A 29 -8.11 2.87 25.58
CA ASP A 29 -8.83 1.67 26.02
C ASP A 29 -8.64 0.47 25.07
N GLU A 30 -8.59 0.73 23.75
CA GLU A 30 -8.42 -0.31 22.73
C GLU A 30 -7.30 0.03 21.74
N MET A 31 -6.44 -0.96 21.48
CA MET A 31 -5.38 -0.87 20.47
C MET A 31 -5.56 -1.95 19.40
N VAL A 32 -5.78 -1.54 18.16
CA VAL A 32 -5.93 -2.44 17.01
C VAL A 32 -4.68 -2.39 16.14
N LYS A 33 -4.03 -3.54 15.95
CA LYS A 33 -2.88 -3.67 15.06
C LYS A 33 -3.33 -4.04 13.65
N PHE A 34 -2.96 -3.22 12.68
CA PHE A 34 -3.16 -3.54 11.26
C PHE A 34 -1.89 -4.16 10.68
N GLY A 35 -1.97 -5.45 10.35
CA GLY A 35 -0.92 -6.17 9.64
C GLY A 35 -0.93 -5.90 8.13
N LEU A 36 0.00 -6.54 7.43
CA LEU A 36 -0.07 -6.62 5.98
C LEU A 36 -1.23 -7.56 5.57
N PRO A 37 -1.93 -7.27 4.46
CA PRO A 37 -3.06 -8.08 4.01
C PRO A 37 -2.64 -9.50 3.63
N GLY A 38 -3.44 -10.48 4.04
CA GLY A 38 -3.33 -11.86 3.61
C GLY A 38 -3.75 -12.05 2.14
N PRO A 39 -3.57 -13.26 1.55
CA PRO A 39 -3.85 -13.51 0.14
C PRO A 39 -5.29 -13.14 -0.29
N GLU A 40 -6.29 -13.55 0.49
CA GLU A 40 -7.71 -13.26 0.21
C GLU A 40 -8.03 -11.76 0.28
N GLU A 41 -7.42 -11.06 1.23
CA GLU A 41 -7.56 -9.61 1.35
C GLU A 41 -6.90 -8.93 0.16
N ARG A 42 -5.70 -9.35 -0.24
CA ARG A 42 -5.03 -8.84 -1.45
C ARG A 42 -5.86 -9.08 -2.69
N LYS A 43 -6.49 -10.25 -2.86
CA LYS A 43 -7.40 -10.53 -3.97
C LYS A 43 -8.55 -9.52 -4.03
N LYS A 44 -9.20 -9.28 -2.90
CA LYS A 44 -10.26 -8.26 -2.77
C LYS A 44 -9.75 -6.85 -3.07
N MET A 45 -8.56 -6.50 -2.60
CA MET A 45 -7.96 -5.18 -2.83
C MET A 45 -7.56 -4.97 -4.29
N VAL A 46 -6.96 -5.97 -4.94
CA VAL A 46 -6.63 -5.93 -6.36
C VAL A 46 -7.89 -5.73 -7.20
N ALA A 47 -8.93 -6.54 -6.95
CA ALA A 47 -10.22 -6.38 -7.63
C ALA A 47 -10.84 -4.99 -7.40
N LEU A 48 -10.87 -4.53 -6.14
CA LEU A 48 -11.38 -3.20 -5.78
C LEU A 48 -10.64 -2.07 -6.52
N TYR A 49 -9.32 -2.15 -6.63
CA TYR A 49 -8.53 -1.08 -7.23
C TYR A 49 -8.50 -1.15 -8.76
N ILE A 50 -8.62 -2.34 -9.36
CA ILE A 50 -8.90 -2.47 -10.80
C ILE A 50 -10.25 -1.81 -11.10
N GLU A 51 -11.29 -2.16 -10.34
CA GLU A 51 -12.61 -1.55 -10.50
C GLU A 51 -12.54 -0.02 -10.37
N LYS A 52 -11.91 0.48 -9.29
CA LYS A 52 -11.83 1.91 -8.97
C LYS A 52 -10.99 2.73 -9.95
N TYR A 53 -9.90 2.20 -10.49
CA TYR A 53 -8.95 2.99 -11.28
C TYR A 53 -8.96 2.66 -12.77
N LEU A 54 -9.37 1.46 -13.17
CA LEU A 54 -9.35 1.04 -14.57
C LEU A 54 -10.77 1.06 -15.13
N LEU A 55 -11.72 0.39 -14.47
CA LEU A 55 -13.07 0.17 -15.02
C LEU A 55 -14.03 1.33 -14.75
N ASN A 56 -13.92 1.96 -13.58
CA ASN A 56 -14.73 3.09 -13.13
C ASN A 56 -13.86 4.21 -12.51
N PRO A 57 -12.91 4.78 -13.29
CA PRO A 57 -12.00 5.79 -12.77
C PRO A 57 -12.73 7.05 -12.32
N PRO A 58 -12.31 7.65 -11.18
CA PRO A 58 -12.90 8.90 -10.72
C PRO A 58 -12.46 10.05 -11.63
N GLY A 59 -13.43 10.85 -12.08
CA GLY A 59 -13.18 12.08 -12.81
C GLY A 59 -13.93 12.14 -14.14
N ARG A 60 -14.47 13.32 -14.45
CA ARG A 60 -15.32 13.54 -15.63
C ARG A 60 -14.62 13.22 -16.96
N TRP A 61 -13.30 13.32 -16.99
CA TRP A 61 -12.47 13.13 -18.19
C TRP A 61 -11.59 11.88 -18.12
N ALA A 62 -11.73 11.05 -17.08
CA ALA A 62 -10.97 9.82 -17.00
C ALA A 62 -11.53 8.79 -17.99
N LYS A 63 -10.65 8.18 -18.79
CA LYS A 63 -11.04 7.14 -19.75
C LYS A 63 -11.09 5.79 -19.05
N LYS A 64 -12.10 4.99 -19.36
CA LYS A 64 -12.12 3.59 -18.93
C LYS A 64 -10.99 2.85 -19.63
N VAL A 65 -10.32 1.98 -18.88
CA VAL A 65 -9.29 1.10 -19.39
C VAL A 65 -9.94 -0.20 -19.87
N THR A 66 -9.58 -0.63 -21.07
CA THR A 66 -9.98 -1.93 -21.60
C THR A 66 -8.93 -2.97 -21.25
N THR A 67 -9.32 -4.03 -20.55
CA THR A 67 -8.41 -5.13 -20.20
C THR A 67 -8.49 -6.25 -21.23
N VAL A 68 -7.35 -6.77 -21.68
CA VAL A 68 -7.27 -7.87 -22.66
C VAL A 68 -6.49 -9.04 -22.04
N ASP A 69 -7.08 -10.24 -22.07
CA ASP A 69 -6.50 -11.48 -21.54
C ASP A 69 -6.12 -11.44 -20.04
N ILE A 70 -6.93 -10.72 -19.24
CA ILE A 70 -6.81 -10.61 -17.79
C ILE A 70 -8.09 -11.15 -17.16
N GLY A 71 -8.02 -12.36 -16.61
CA GLY A 71 -9.09 -12.99 -15.84
C GLY A 71 -8.62 -13.48 -14.48
N ASP A 72 -9.40 -14.36 -13.85
CA ASP A 72 -9.14 -14.83 -12.47
C ASP A 72 -7.74 -15.44 -12.28
N ALA A 73 -7.24 -16.18 -13.27
CA ALA A 73 -5.91 -16.79 -13.21
C ALA A 73 -4.78 -15.74 -13.15
N GLU A 74 -4.93 -14.63 -13.87
CA GLU A 74 -3.96 -13.54 -13.86
C GLU A 74 -4.02 -12.77 -12.54
N ILE A 75 -5.23 -12.55 -12.02
CA ILE A 75 -5.44 -11.94 -10.70
C ILE A 75 -4.81 -12.80 -9.60
N ASP A 76 -5.02 -14.13 -9.60
CA ASP A 76 -4.44 -15.05 -8.61
C ASP A 76 -2.91 -15.05 -8.65
N LYS A 77 -2.33 -14.95 -9.85
CA LYS A 77 -0.89 -14.78 -10.02
C LYS A 77 -0.41 -13.46 -9.41
N VAL A 78 -1.12 -12.35 -9.63
CA VAL A 78 -0.77 -11.06 -9.01
C VAL A 78 -0.95 -11.09 -7.50
N VAL A 79 -1.93 -11.80 -6.95
CA VAL A 79 -2.09 -11.97 -5.50
C VAL A 79 -0.88 -12.66 -4.88
N THR A 80 -0.31 -13.63 -5.59
CA THR A 80 0.96 -14.28 -5.23
C THR A 80 2.12 -13.30 -5.36
N GLU A 81 2.19 -12.54 -6.46
CA GLU A 81 3.28 -11.58 -6.69
C GLU A 81 3.22 -10.31 -5.82
N THR A 82 2.11 -10.07 -5.15
CA THR A 82 1.94 -8.93 -4.23
C THR A 82 2.07 -9.34 -2.77
N GLU A 83 2.63 -10.52 -2.48
CA GLU A 83 3.03 -10.87 -1.11
C GLU A 83 3.92 -9.78 -0.49
N GLY A 84 3.62 -9.44 0.78
CA GLY A 84 4.30 -8.36 1.50
C GLY A 84 3.80 -6.95 1.15
N PHE A 85 2.88 -6.78 0.20
CA PHE A 85 2.41 -5.45 -0.16
C PHE A 85 1.39 -4.94 0.86
N SER A 86 1.58 -3.68 1.28
CA SER A 86 0.52 -2.96 2.01
C SER A 86 -0.63 -2.60 1.07
N GLY A 87 -1.79 -2.29 1.65
CA GLY A 87 -2.93 -1.80 0.87
C GLY A 87 -2.61 -0.58 0.00
N ARG A 88 -1.74 0.31 0.49
CA ARG A 88 -1.26 1.47 -0.26
C ARG A 88 -0.39 1.06 -1.46
N ALA A 89 0.44 0.03 -1.33
CA ALA A 89 1.24 -0.48 -2.43
C ALA A 89 0.34 -1.08 -3.53
N ILE A 90 -0.67 -1.88 -3.17
CA ILE A 90 -1.63 -2.43 -4.12
C ILE A 90 -2.43 -1.31 -4.83
N SER A 91 -2.86 -0.29 -4.09
CA SER A 91 -3.51 0.88 -4.71
C SER A 91 -2.62 1.59 -5.73
N LYS A 92 -1.31 1.71 -5.45
CA LYS A 92 -0.36 2.34 -6.37
C LYS A 92 -0.08 1.47 -7.59
N LEU A 93 -0.08 0.15 -7.44
CA LEU A 93 0.03 -0.79 -8.56
C LEU A 93 -1.12 -0.57 -9.55
N ALA A 94 -2.35 -0.42 -9.07
CA ALA A 94 -3.50 -0.13 -9.94
C ALA A 94 -3.39 1.21 -10.67
N ILE A 95 -2.89 2.26 -10.00
CA ILE A 95 -2.60 3.55 -10.66
C ILE A 95 -1.50 3.38 -11.73
N ALA A 96 -0.49 2.55 -11.47
CA ALA A 96 0.55 2.26 -12.45
C ALA A 96 -0.01 1.54 -13.69
N TRP A 97 -0.92 0.57 -13.52
CA TRP A 97 -1.62 -0.05 -14.64
C TRP A 97 -2.46 0.94 -15.44
N GLN A 98 -3.18 1.84 -14.76
CA GLN A 98 -3.94 2.90 -15.43
C GLN A 98 -3.01 3.79 -16.26
N ALA A 99 -1.87 4.21 -15.70
CA ALA A 99 -0.89 5.02 -16.40
C ALA A 99 -0.29 4.29 -17.61
N ALA A 100 0.02 3.00 -17.47
CA ALA A 100 0.50 2.16 -18.57
C ALA A 100 -0.54 2.06 -19.69
N ALA A 101 -1.81 1.81 -19.34
CA ALA A 101 -2.89 1.76 -20.31
C ALA A 101 -3.09 3.09 -21.03
N TYR A 102 -3.09 4.23 -20.32
CA TYR A 102 -3.20 5.56 -20.92
C TYR A 102 -2.03 5.95 -21.84
N GLY A 103 -0.91 5.23 -21.75
CA GLY A 103 0.20 5.35 -22.70
C GLY A 103 -0.09 4.73 -24.07
N THR A 104 -1.19 3.97 -24.20
CA THR A 104 -1.65 3.37 -25.46
C THR A 104 -2.74 4.22 -26.12
N GLU A 105 -2.96 4.02 -27.42
CA GLU A 105 -3.94 4.79 -28.22
C GLU A 105 -5.38 4.62 -27.68
N ASP A 106 -5.75 3.40 -27.29
CA ASP A 106 -7.12 3.02 -26.90
C ASP A 106 -7.31 2.75 -25.40
N ALA A 107 -6.36 3.19 -24.55
CA ALA A 107 -6.38 2.91 -23.11
C ALA A 107 -6.50 1.40 -22.81
N VAL A 108 -5.73 0.57 -23.52
CA VAL A 108 -5.73 -0.88 -23.40
C VAL A 108 -4.64 -1.34 -22.43
N LEU A 109 -5.01 -2.26 -21.54
CA LEU A 109 -4.10 -2.99 -20.67
C LEU A 109 -4.14 -4.47 -21.06
N ASP A 110 -3.12 -4.91 -21.80
CA ASP A 110 -2.95 -6.31 -22.14
C ASP A 110 -2.23 -7.11 -21.04
N ARG A 111 -2.27 -8.43 -21.17
CA ARG A 111 -1.65 -9.38 -20.24
C ARG A 111 -0.16 -9.11 -20.03
N GLU A 112 0.58 -8.77 -21.08
CA GLU A 112 2.02 -8.53 -20.99
C GLU A 112 2.30 -7.28 -20.15
N THR A 113 1.67 -6.15 -20.49
CA THR A 113 1.80 -4.88 -19.79
C THR A 113 1.33 -5.00 -18.35
N PHE A 114 0.28 -5.77 -18.10
CA PHE A 114 -0.21 -6.08 -16.76
C PHE A 114 0.87 -6.68 -15.86
N PHE A 115 1.51 -7.78 -16.29
CA PHE A 115 2.58 -8.42 -15.51
C PHE A 115 3.88 -7.62 -15.49
N ASN A 116 4.25 -6.96 -16.61
CA ASN A 116 5.43 -6.10 -16.65
C ASN A 116 5.32 -4.95 -15.63
N THR A 117 4.14 -4.36 -15.50
CA THR A 117 3.88 -3.31 -14.51
C THR A 117 4.04 -3.83 -13.07
N VAL A 118 3.58 -5.05 -12.77
CA VAL A 118 3.77 -5.70 -11.46
C VAL A 118 5.26 -5.87 -11.16
N ALA A 119 6.01 -6.42 -12.11
CA ALA A 119 7.44 -6.64 -11.97
C ALA A 119 8.21 -5.32 -11.75
N ILE A 120 7.88 -4.26 -12.50
CA ILE A 120 8.46 -2.92 -12.32
C ILE A 120 8.11 -2.36 -10.94
N HIS A 121 6.85 -2.47 -10.53
CA HIS A 121 6.38 -1.95 -9.26
C HIS A 121 7.08 -2.63 -8.07
N ARG A 122 7.20 -3.96 -8.10
CA ARG A 122 7.92 -4.73 -7.10
C ARG A 122 9.39 -4.31 -7.00
N LYS A 123 10.10 -4.25 -8.13
CA LYS A 123 11.51 -3.78 -8.17
C LYS A 123 11.66 -2.38 -7.59
N SER A 124 10.73 -1.47 -7.90
CA SER A 124 10.74 -0.11 -7.33
C SER A 124 10.59 -0.12 -5.81
N MET A 125 9.74 -1.00 -5.26
CA MET A 125 9.57 -1.14 -3.82
C MET A 125 10.82 -1.70 -3.14
N GLU A 126 11.39 -2.78 -3.68
CA GLU A 126 12.63 -3.39 -3.17
C GLU A 126 13.80 -2.39 -3.17
N GLN A 127 13.93 -1.62 -4.26
CA GLN A 127 14.92 -0.55 -4.32
C GLN A 127 14.67 0.50 -3.23
N LYS A 128 13.43 0.97 -3.08
CA LYS A 128 13.12 1.98 -2.05
C LYS A 128 13.44 1.47 -0.65
N GLU A 129 13.12 0.22 -0.35
CA GLU A 129 13.43 -0.42 0.93
C GLU A 129 14.95 -0.51 1.17
N SER A 130 15.73 -0.91 0.16
CA SER A 130 17.20 -0.95 0.28
C SER A 130 17.82 0.43 0.53
N TRP A 131 17.21 1.50 0.02
CA TRP A 131 17.68 2.87 0.28
C TRP A 131 17.36 3.31 1.71
N LEU A 132 16.18 2.95 2.22
CA LEU A 132 15.78 3.25 3.60
C LEU A 132 16.66 2.50 4.61
N ASN A 133 16.85 1.20 4.43
CA ASN A 133 17.69 0.39 5.31
C ASN A 133 19.14 0.91 5.33
N ARG A 134 19.67 1.33 4.17
CA ARG A 134 21.01 1.95 4.12
C ARG A 134 21.08 3.31 4.84
N ALA A 135 19.99 4.08 4.84
CA ALA A 135 19.92 5.35 5.55
C ALA A 135 19.82 5.13 7.07
N GLU A 136 19.01 4.18 7.52
CA GLU A 136 18.90 3.80 8.93
C GLU A 136 20.22 3.27 9.48
N ASN A 137 20.85 2.31 8.80
CA ASN A 137 22.15 1.78 9.21
C ASN A 137 23.23 2.88 9.31
N ARG A 138 23.19 3.89 8.43
CA ARG A 138 24.09 5.04 8.48
C ARG A 138 23.80 5.96 9.65
N ALA A 139 22.52 6.19 9.97
CA ALA A 139 22.13 6.99 11.12
C ALA A 139 22.59 6.32 12.42
N GLU A 140 22.40 5.01 12.55
CA GLU A 140 22.84 4.22 13.70
C GLU A 140 24.36 4.25 13.88
N SER A 141 25.13 4.09 12.80
CA SER A 141 26.60 4.14 12.88
C SER A 141 27.09 5.50 13.38
N LEU A 142 26.52 6.60 12.89
CA LEU A 142 26.87 7.96 13.30
C LEU A 142 26.50 8.24 14.77
N THR A 143 25.37 7.72 15.25
CA THR A 143 24.98 7.87 16.67
C THR A 143 25.84 7.03 17.61
N THR A 144 26.34 5.89 17.14
CA THR A 144 27.25 5.03 17.91
C THR A 144 28.59 5.72 18.08
N ASP A 145 29.15 6.27 17.00
CA ASP A 145 30.44 6.96 17.00
C ASP A 145 30.45 8.18 17.95
N LEU A 146 29.35 8.95 18.00
CA LEU A 146 29.19 10.12 18.88
C LEU A 146 29.12 9.77 20.38
N ASN A 147 28.58 8.60 20.72
CA ASN A 147 28.46 8.15 22.12
C ASN A 147 29.73 7.43 22.63
N SER A 148 30.73 7.23 21.77
CA SER A 148 32.02 6.61 22.08
C SER A 148 33.19 7.61 22.19
N THR A 149 32.90 8.91 22.21
CA THR A 149 33.84 10.01 22.49
C THR A 149 33.46 10.74 23.77
#